data_AF-A0A849WBS1-F1
#
_entry.id   AF-A0A849WBS1-F1
#
_cell.length_a   1.000
_cell.length_b   1.000
_cell.length_c   1.000
_cell.angle_alpha   90.00
_cell.angle_beta   90.00
_cell.angle_gamma   90.00
#
_symmetry.space_group_name_H-M   'P 1'
#
loop_
_entity.id
_entity.type
_entity.pdbx_description
1 polymer ?
#
loop_
_entity_poly.entity_id
_entity_poly.type
_entity_poly.pdbx_seq_one_letter_code
_entity_poly.pdbx_strand_id
1 'polypeptide(L)'
;MFLTVHSAAGVLIAEQTNNIGLAFVLGFFSHFLLDMIPHGDTTLVKEKFKFSAHEVLLLKKLTAIDVIVMTISLTSLYLTGQIQNFWVALFAVAGTIMPDFLQGIYVLTKTKLLEKYFSIHWNLHYALKGLTVPFKAGMTIQAIFLLTFLALIIFT
;
A
#
# COMPACT_ATOMS: atom_id res chain seq x y z
N MET A 1 1.58 -4.85 3.19
CA MET A 1 2.47 -3.85 2.53
C MET A 1 2.76 -4.23 1.10
N PHE A 2 2.19 -3.47 0.16
CA PHE A 2 2.44 -3.53 -1.28
C PHE A 2 2.32 -2.12 -1.90
N LEU A 3 3.23 -1.24 -1.51
CA LEU A 3 3.26 0.20 -1.80
C LEU A 3 3.14 0.50 -3.29
N THR A 4 3.76 -0.32 -4.15
CA THR A 4 3.66 -0.15 -5.61
C THR A 4 2.20 -0.23 -6.08
N VAL A 5 1.44 -1.23 -5.62
CA VAL A 5 0.04 -1.44 -6.03
C VAL A 5 -0.88 -0.38 -5.46
N HIS A 6 -0.70 -0.03 -4.18
CA HIS A 6 -1.44 1.06 -3.54
C HIS A 6 -1.17 2.40 -4.24
N SER A 7 0.07 2.68 -4.63
CA SER A 7 0.42 3.91 -5.34
C SER A 7 -0.19 3.96 -6.74
N ALA A 8 -0.21 2.83 -7.47
CA ALA A 8 -0.89 2.76 -8.75
C ALA A 8 -2.41 3.03 -8.61
N ALA A 9 -3.04 2.51 -7.56
CA ALA A 9 -4.43 2.87 -7.24
C ALA A 9 -4.58 4.37 -6.90
N GLY A 10 -3.60 4.96 -6.22
CA GLY A 10 -3.55 6.41 -5.97
C GLY A 10 -3.53 7.23 -7.26
N VAL A 11 -2.76 6.81 -8.27
CA VAL A 11 -2.74 7.45 -9.59
C VAL A 11 -4.12 7.37 -10.26
N LEU A 12 -4.77 6.20 -10.25
CA LEU A 12 -6.14 6.05 -10.78
C LEU A 12 -7.15 6.95 -10.06
N ILE A 13 -7.05 7.07 -8.74
CA ILE A 13 -7.91 7.98 -7.95
C ILE A 13 -7.70 9.43 -8.39
N ALA A 14 -6.46 9.83 -8.66
CA ALA A 14 -6.14 11.18 -9.07
C ALA A 14 -6.68 11.55 -10.46
N GLU A 15 -6.93 10.58 -11.33
CA GLU A 15 -7.61 10.82 -12.63
C GLU A 15 -9.09 11.15 -12.45
N GLN A 16 -9.70 10.79 -11.33
CA GLN A 16 -11.14 10.97 -11.06
C GLN A 16 -11.47 12.27 -10.32
N THR A 17 -10.47 13.08 -9.97
CA THR A 17 -10.67 14.31 -9.22
C THR A 17 -9.58 15.33 -9.49
N ASN A 18 -9.90 16.62 -9.42
CA ASN A 18 -8.90 17.70 -9.43
C ASN A 18 -8.65 18.28 -8.02
N ASN A 19 -9.33 17.76 -6.99
CA ASN A 19 -9.22 18.25 -5.62
C ASN A 19 -8.17 17.43 -4.85
N ILE A 20 -7.08 18.09 -4.46
CA ILE A 20 -5.94 17.51 -3.72
C ILE A 20 -6.38 16.87 -2.40
N GLY A 21 -7.23 17.55 -1.62
CA GLY A 21 -7.71 17.05 -0.34
C GLY A 21 -8.58 15.80 -0.49
N LEU A 22 -9.49 15.82 -1.47
CA LEU A 22 -10.32 14.65 -1.79
C LEU A 22 -9.46 13.48 -2.29
N ALA A 23 -8.47 13.74 -3.13
CA ALA A 23 -7.55 12.73 -3.65
C ALA A 23 -6.77 12.04 -2.53
N PHE A 24 -6.24 12.81 -1.57
CA PHE A 24 -5.58 12.26 -0.38
C PHE A 24 -6.53 11.40 0.45
N VAL A 25 -7.75 11.88 0.74
CA VAL A 25 -8.73 11.14 1.55
C VAL A 25 -9.15 9.84 0.87
N LEU A 26 -9.44 9.88 -0.43
CA LEU A 26 -9.79 8.69 -1.22
C LEU A 26 -8.61 7.70 -1.26
N GLY A 27 -7.38 8.18 -1.44
CA GLY A 27 -6.17 7.35 -1.37
C GLY A 27 -5.99 6.71 0.00
N PHE A 28 -6.21 7.46 1.09
CA PHE A 28 -6.11 6.95 2.45
C PHE A 28 -7.11 5.82 2.72
N PHE A 29 -8.35 5.95 2.27
CA PHE A 29 -9.35 4.91 2.46
C PHE A 29 -9.18 3.72 1.49
N SER A 30 -8.73 3.97 0.25
CA SER A 30 -8.48 2.88 -0.71
C SER A 30 -7.38 1.93 -0.24
N HIS A 31 -6.41 2.43 0.54
CA HIS A 31 -5.43 1.58 1.21
C HIS A 31 -6.10 0.43 1.96
N PHE A 32 -7.00 0.73 2.90
CA PHE A 32 -7.63 -0.31 3.72
C PHE A 32 -8.45 -1.30 2.89
N LEU A 33 -9.12 -0.82 1.83
CA LEU A 33 -9.88 -1.68 0.93
C LEU A 33 -8.99 -2.67 0.20
N LEU A 34 -7.84 -2.22 -0.30
CA LEU A 34 -6.88 -3.07 -1.00
C LEU A 34 -6.13 -4.00 -0.02
N ASP A 35 -5.84 -3.53 1.18
CA ASP A 35 -5.13 -4.29 2.21
C ASP A 35 -6.01 -5.41 2.81
N MET A 36 -7.34 -5.31 2.68
CA MET A 36 -8.27 -6.41 3.00
C MET A 36 -8.14 -7.60 2.04
N ILE A 37 -7.61 -7.41 0.83
CA ILE A 37 -7.46 -8.48 -0.17
C ILE A 37 -6.30 -9.40 0.25
N PRO A 38 -6.50 -10.72 0.32
CA PRO A 38 -5.45 -11.66 0.72
C PRO A 38 -4.16 -11.51 -0.08
N HIS A 39 -3.06 -11.17 0.60
CA HIS A 39 -1.78 -10.91 -0.05
C HIS A 39 -0.56 -11.55 0.62
N GLY A 40 -0.80 -12.49 1.54
CA GLY A 40 0.17 -13.51 1.99
C GLY A 40 1.31 -13.04 2.89
N ASP A 41 1.38 -11.75 3.22
CA ASP A 41 2.34 -11.19 4.20
C ASP A 41 2.09 -11.69 5.64
N THR A 42 0.85 -12.09 5.94
CA THR A 42 0.47 -12.77 7.18
C THR A 42 1.28 -14.04 7.44
N THR A 43 1.78 -14.70 6.39
CA THR A 43 2.63 -15.91 6.51
C THR A 43 4.08 -15.58 6.90
N LEU A 44 4.48 -14.30 6.80
CA LEU A 44 5.82 -13.83 7.16
C LEU A 44 5.94 -13.45 8.64
N VAL A 45 4.82 -13.40 9.37
CA VAL A 45 4.76 -12.96 10.77
C VAL A 45 4.12 -14.06 11.60
N LYS A 46 4.83 -14.56 12.61
CA LYS A 46 4.36 -15.68 13.45
C LYS A 46 3.28 -15.26 14.45
N GLU A 47 3.42 -14.09 15.05
CA GLU A 47 2.53 -13.61 16.09
C GLU A 47 1.89 -12.26 15.74
N LYS A 48 0.57 -12.20 15.91
CA LYS A 48 -0.18 -10.96 15.84
C LYS A 48 0.40 -9.96 16.86
N PHE A 49 0.70 -8.73 16.44
CA PHE A 49 1.20 -7.64 17.30
C PHE A 49 2.62 -7.78 17.87
N LYS A 50 3.32 -8.90 17.65
CA LYS A 50 4.68 -9.12 18.15
C LYS A 50 5.60 -9.58 17.01
N PHE A 51 6.55 -8.73 16.68
CA PHE A 51 7.54 -9.00 15.62
C PHE A 51 8.89 -9.28 16.27
N SER A 52 9.50 -10.39 15.88
CA SER A 52 10.91 -10.66 16.16
C SER A 52 11.81 -9.73 15.36
N ALA A 53 13.06 -9.53 15.81
CA ALA A 53 14.03 -8.71 15.10
C ALA A 53 14.30 -9.22 13.66
N HIS A 54 14.24 -10.53 13.45
CA HIS A 54 14.39 -11.15 12.14
C HIS A 54 13.23 -10.82 11.20
N GLU A 55 11.98 -10.93 11.69
CA GLU A 55 10.78 -10.57 10.91
C GLU A 55 10.78 -9.07 10.55
N VAL A 56 11.14 -8.20 11.50
CA VAL A 56 11.28 -6.75 11.23
C VAL A 56 12.33 -6.50 10.15
N LEU A 57 13.47 -7.18 10.18
CA LEU A 57 14.51 -7.03 9.16
C LEU A 57 14.05 -7.52 7.79
N LEU A 58 13.35 -8.66 7.73
CA LEU A 58 12.79 -9.20 6.50
C LEU A 58 11.76 -8.23 5.89
N LEU A 59 10.80 -7.77 6.68
CA LEU A 59 9.79 -6.80 6.24
C LEU A 59 10.45 -5.52 5.75
N LYS A 60 11.43 -4.96 6.47
CA LYS A 60 12.19 -3.78 6.02
C LYS A 60 12.85 -3.97 4.65
N LYS A 61 13.46 -5.13 4.41
CA LYS A 61 14.09 -5.43 3.11
C LYS A 61 13.05 -5.51 1.99
N LEU A 62 11.93 -6.18 2.23
CA LEU A 62 10.84 -6.29 1.26
C LEU A 62 10.23 -4.91 0.96
N THR A 63 9.94 -4.12 1.99
CA THR A 63 9.46 -2.74 1.85
C THR A 63 10.46 -1.88 1.08
N ALA A 64 11.76 -2.00 1.34
CA ALA A 64 12.77 -1.23 0.61
C ALA A 64 12.79 -1.56 -0.89
N ILE A 65 12.69 -2.85 -1.25
CA ILE A 65 12.58 -3.27 -2.65
C ILE A 65 11.31 -2.70 -3.27
N ASP A 66 10.18 -2.79 -2.57
CA ASP A 66 8.89 -2.29 -3.04
C ASP A 66 8.87 -0.76 -3.21
N VAL A 67 9.52 0.00 -2.32
CA VAL A 67 9.71 1.45 -2.49
C VAL A 67 10.51 1.76 -3.76
N ILE A 68 11.55 0.98 -4.07
CA ILE A 68 12.33 1.16 -5.30
C ILE A 68 11.45 0.90 -6.52
N VAL A 69 10.71 -0.21 -6.54
CA VAL A 69 9.79 -0.55 -7.65
C VAL A 69 8.72 0.53 -7.81
N MET A 70 8.07 0.93 -6.73
CA MET A 70 7.09 2.03 -6.69
C MET A 70 7.67 3.32 -7.28
N THR A 71 8.87 3.71 -6.85
CA THR A 71 9.53 4.93 -7.31
C THR A 71 9.82 4.87 -8.81
N ILE A 72 10.33 3.73 -9.29
CA ILE A 72 10.56 3.52 -10.73
C ILE A 72 9.24 3.62 -11.50
N SER A 73 8.20 2.89 -11.08
CA SER A 73 6.90 2.91 -11.75
C SER A 73 6.27 4.30 -11.81
N LEU A 74 6.22 5.02 -10.69
CA LEU A 74 5.67 6.38 -10.64
C LEU A 74 6.48 7.36 -11.48
N THR A 75 7.82 7.25 -11.44
CA THR A 75 8.69 8.09 -12.27
C THR A 75 8.48 7.79 -13.75
N SER A 76 8.36 6.52 -14.14
CA SER A 76 8.05 6.14 -15.52
C SER A 76 6.72 6.73 -15.98
N LEU A 77 5.64 6.59 -15.20
CA LEU A 77 4.33 7.16 -15.53
C LEU A 77 4.38 8.69 -15.67
N TYR A 78 5.14 9.37 -14.80
CA TYR A 78 5.33 10.81 -14.89
C TYR A 78 6.07 11.21 -16.18
N LEU A 79 7.20 10.56 -16.47
CA LEU A 79 8.05 10.88 -17.62
C LEU A 79 7.39 10.54 -18.96
N THR A 80 6.49 9.55 -19.00
CA THR A 80 5.73 9.19 -20.20
C THR A 80 4.40 9.96 -20.32
N GLY A 81 4.18 10.98 -19.47
CA GLY A 81 3.02 11.87 -19.56
C GLY A 81 1.69 11.24 -19.15
N GLN A 82 1.71 10.10 -18.45
CA GLN A 82 0.49 9.41 -18.01
C GLN A 82 -0.12 10.07 -16.76
N ILE A 83 0.67 10.85 -16.00
CA ILE A 83 0.16 11.61 -14.85
C ILE A 83 -0.29 12.99 -15.32
N GLN A 84 -1.60 13.19 -15.42
CA GLN A 84 -2.21 14.45 -15.88
C GLN A 84 -1.99 15.62 -14.89
N ASN A 85 -2.22 15.37 -13.60
CA ASN A 85 -2.07 16.37 -12.55
C ASN A 85 -1.14 15.86 -11.45
N PHE A 86 0.12 16.31 -11.50
CA PHE A 86 1.17 15.89 -10.59
C PHE A 86 0.79 16.07 -9.11
N TRP A 87 0.24 17.22 -8.72
CA TRP A 87 -0.04 17.50 -7.31
C TRP A 87 -1.19 16.65 -6.77
N VAL A 88 -2.22 16.43 -7.57
CA VAL A 88 -3.33 15.55 -7.18
C VAL A 88 -2.84 14.11 -7.07
N ALA A 89 -2.06 13.63 -8.03
CA ALA A 89 -1.47 12.29 -8.00
C ALA A 89 -0.54 12.09 -6.80
N LEU A 90 0.33 13.05 -6.52
CA LEU A 90 1.24 13.01 -5.37
C LEU A 90 0.48 12.88 -4.06
N PHE A 91 -0.59 13.66 -3.86
CA PHE A 91 -1.38 13.60 -2.64
C PHE A 91 -2.25 12.35 -2.54
N ALA A 92 -2.79 11.85 -3.66
CA ALA A 92 -3.48 10.56 -3.68
C ALA A 92 -2.52 9.43 -3.27
N VAL A 93 -1.34 9.36 -3.89
CA VAL A 93 -0.29 8.39 -3.56
C VAL A 93 0.15 8.53 -2.10
N ALA A 94 0.41 9.75 -1.63
CA ALA A 94 0.74 9.99 -0.22
C ALA A 94 -0.37 9.48 0.72
N GLY A 95 -1.63 9.70 0.36
CA GLY A 95 -2.79 9.15 1.06
C GLY A 95 -2.74 7.62 1.14
N THR A 96 -2.46 6.94 0.03
CA THR A 96 -2.39 5.47 -0.01
C THR A 96 -1.22 4.86 0.79
N ILE A 97 -0.11 5.59 0.93
CA ILE A 97 1.09 5.17 1.66
C ILE A 97 1.01 5.50 3.15
N MET A 98 0.30 6.57 3.51
CA MET A 98 0.22 7.08 4.88
C MET A 98 -0.16 6.00 5.90
N PRO A 99 -1.15 5.11 5.65
CA PRO A 99 -1.49 4.06 6.59
C PRO A 99 -0.33 3.13 6.95
N ASP A 100 0.40 2.63 5.95
CA ASP A 100 1.58 1.77 6.15
C ASP A 100 2.72 2.53 6.82
N PHE A 101 2.88 3.82 6.51
CA PHE A 101 3.87 4.67 7.15
C PHE A 101 3.61 4.82 8.66
N LEU A 102 2.37 5.10 9.05
CA LEU A 102 1.95 5.18 10.45
C LEU A 102 2.11 3.82 11.16
N GLN A 103 1.79 2.73 10.47
CA GLN A 103 2.03 1.36 10.95
C GLN A 103 3.53 1.14 11.24
N GLY A 104 4.39 1.51 10.30
CA GLY A 104 5.85 1.43 10.44
C GLY A 104 6.38 2.24 11.62
N ILE A 105 5.91 3.49 11.81
CA ILE A 105 6.27 4.31 12.98
C ILE A 105 5.91 3.58 14.27
N TYR A 106 4.71 3.01 14.38
CA TYR A 106 4.33 2.26 15.57
C TYR A 106 5.22 1.02 15.78
N VAL A 107 5.51 0.25 14.71
CA VAL A 107 6.36 -0.94 14.83
C VAL A 107 7.76 -0.58 15.36
N LEU A 108 8.31 0.57 14.95
CA LEU A 108 9.63 1.04 15.36
C LEU A 108 9.67 1.69 16.74
N THR A 109 8.67 2.50 17.08
CA THR A 109 8.68 3.34 18.29
C THR A 109 7.86 2.76 19.44
N LYS A 110 6.90 1.88 19.14
CA LYS A 110 5.89 1.35 20.09
C LYS A 110 5.14 2.46 20.84
N THR A 111 4.96 3.62 20.21
CA THR A 111 4.25 4.75 20.83
C THR A 111 2.77 4.44 21.07
N LYS A 112 2.28 4.77 22.28
CA LYS A 112 0.86 4.59 22.64
C LYS A 112 -0.11 5.41 21.78
N LEU A 113 0.37 6.52 21.19
CA LEU A 113 -0.44 7.38 20.33
C LEU A 113 -0.98 6.65 19.09
N LEU A 114 -0.22 5.68 18.59
CA LEU A 114 -0.56 4.93 17.38
C LEU A 114 -1.07 3.52 17.69
N GLU A 115 -1.18 3.12 18.94
CA GLU A 115 -1.59 1.76 19.33
C GLU A 115 -3.02 1.44 18.84
N LYS A 116 -3.96 2.38 19.04
CA LYS A 116 -5.33 2.23 18.56
C LYS A 116 -5.39 2.17 17.03
N TYR A 117 -4.62 3.03 16.36
CA TYR A 117 -4.51 3.03 14.90
C TYR A 117 -3.97 1.69 14.39
N PHE A 118 -2.86 1.20 14.96
CA PHE A 118 -2.25 -0.08 14.64
C PHE A 118 -3.23 -1.24 14.79
N SER A 119 -4.02 -1.23 15.88
CA SER A 119 -5.06 -2.25 16.12
C SER A 119 -6.16 -2.21 15.07
N ILE A 120 -6.65 -1.03 14.70
CA ILE A 120 -7.69 -0.86 13.67
C ILE A 120 -7.17 -1.33 12.31
N HIS A 121 -5.99 -0.83 11.88
CA HIS A 121 -5.35 -1.21 10.63
C HIS A 121 -5.21 -2.73 10.53
N TRP A 122 -4.64 -3.35 11.56
CA TRP A 122 -4.45 -4.79 11.59
C TRP A 122 -5.77 -5.57 11.65
N ASN A 123 -6.82 -5.06 12.29
CA ASN A 123 -8.12 -5.74 12.27
C ASN A 123 -8.80 -5.66 10.89
N LEU A 124 -8.61 -4.57 10.16
CA LEU A 124 -9.10 -4.43 8.78
C LEU A 124 -8.33 -5.34 7.82
N HIS A 125 -7.01 -5.43 7.95
CA HIS A 125 -6.17 -6.36 7.19
C HIS A 125 -6.65 -7.83 7.29
N TYR A 126 -7.19 -8.21 8.46
CA TYR A 126 -7.74 -9.54 8.71
C TYR A 126 -9.28 -9.59 8.62
N ALA A 127 -9.95 -8.59 8.04
CA ALA A 127 -11.40 -8.53 8.00
C ALA A 127 -12.02 -9.64 7.14
N LEU A 128 -11.38 -10.02 6.03
CA LEU A 128 -11.79 -11.15 5.18
C LEU A 128 -11.29 -12.50 5.73
N LYS A 129 -11.61 -12.77 7.01
CA LYS A 129 -11.17 -13.97 7.75
C LYS A 129 -11.41 -15.26 6.95
N GLY A 130 -10.40 -16.15 6.92
CA GLY A 130 -10.47 -17.48 6.30
C GLY A 130 -9.72 -17.62 4.99
N LEU A 131 -9.32 -16.50 4.36
CA LEU A 131 -8.55 -16.49 3.12
C LEU A 131 -7.09 -16.12 3.38
N THR A 132 -6.35 -16.97 4.09
CA THR A 132 -4.88 -16.83 4.13
C THR A 132 -4.29 -17.50 2.90
N VAL A 133 -3.54 -16.75 2.10
CA VAL A 133 -2.84 -17.29 0.93
C VAL A 133 -1.34 -17.39 1.21
N PRO A 134 -0.63 -18.38 0.63
CA PRO A 134 0.83 -18.41 0.71
C PRO A 134 1.44 -17.13 0.14
N PHE A 135 2.58 -16.69 0.68
CA PHE A 135 3.27 -15.47 0.21
C PHE A 135 3.42 -15.40 -1.32
N LYS A 136 3.78 -16.51 -1.97
CA LYS A 136 3.88 -16.60 -3.44
C LYS A 136 2.57 -16.28 -4.16
N ALA A 137 1.45 -16.82 -3.67
CA ALA A 137 0.13 -16.53 -4.24
C ALA A 137 -0.26 -15.07 -3.99
N GLY A 138 0.09 -14.51 -2.82
CA GLY A 138 -0.05 -13.09 -2.53
C GLY A 138 0.70 -12.21 -3.54
N MET A 139 1.97 -12.53 -3.84
CA MET A 139 2.75 -11.84 -4.87
C MET A 139 2.09 -11.91 -6.26
N THR A 140 1.51 -13.07 -6.63
CA THR A 140 0.77 -13.21 -7.89
C THR A 140 -0.46 -12.33 -7.94
N ILE A 141 -1.25 -12.29 -6.86
CA ILE A 141 -2.43 -11.41 -6.75
C ILE A 141 -1.98 -9.95 -6.92
N GLN A 142 -0.94 -9.53 -6.21
CA GLN A 142 -0.39 -8.17 -6.30
C GLN A 142 0.09 -7.82 -7.71
N ALA A 143 0.78 -8.75 -8.38
CA ALA A 143 1.21 -8.55 -9.77
C ALA A 143 0.00 -8.37 -10.71
N ILE A 144 -1.07 -9.16 -10.55
CA ILE A 144 -2.29 -9.01 -11.35
C ILE A 144 -2.94 -7.64 -11.13
N PHE A 145 -3.09 -7.22 -9.88
CA PHE A 145 -3.64 -5.90 -9.55
C PHE A 145 -2.79 -4.77 -10.10
N LEU A 146 -1.46 -4.86 -9.94
CA LEU A 146 -0.53 -3.88 -10.49
C LEU A 146 -0.66 -3.74 -12.00
N LEU A 147 -0.61 -4.88 -12.72
CA LEU A 147 -0.71 -4.89 -14.18
C LEU A 147 -2.06 -4.34 -14.65
N THR A 148 -3.13 -4.66 -13.91
CA THR A 148 -4.48 -4.14 -14.21
C THR A 148 -4.54 -2.64 -14.00
N PHE A 149 -4.02 -2.11 -12.89
CA PHE A 149 -4.01 -0.67 -12.64
C PHE A 149 -3.13 0.09 -13.64
N LEU A 150 -1.95 -0.44 -13.96
CA LEU A 150 -1.09 0.15 -14.99
C LEU A 150 -1.75 0.14 -16.37
N ALA A 151 -2.43 -0.95 -16.73
CA ALA A 151 -3.17 -1.02 -17.99
C ALA A 151 -4.30 0.02 -18.02
N LEU A 152 -5.04 0.19 -16.92
CA LEU A 152 -6.07 1.22 -16.84
C LEU A 152 -5.46 2.61 -17.02
N ILE A 153 -4.42 2.98 -16.28
CA ILE A 153 -3.74 4.29 -16.38
C ILE A 153 -3.24 4.57 -17.81
N ILE A 154 -2.68 3.56 -18.49
CA ILE A 154 -2.04 3.75 -19.80
C ILE A 154 -3.05 3.83 -20.95
N PHE A 155 -4.19 3.15 -20.83
CA PHE A 155 -5.16 3.00 -21.92
C PHE A 155 -6.45 3.83 -21.75
N THR A 156 -6.54 4.66 -20.71
CA THR A 156 -7.60 5.68 -20.53
C THR A 156 -7.11 7.07 -20.87
#